data_AF-I2K9H8-F1
#
_entry.id   AF-I2K9H8-F1
#
_cell.length_a   1.000
_cell.length_b   1.000
_cell.length_c   1.000
_cell.angle_alpha   90.00
_cell.angle_beta   90.00
_cell.angle_gamma   90.00
#
_symmetry.space_group_name_H-M   'P 1'
#
loop_
_entity.id
_entity.type
_entity.pdbx_description
1 polymer ?
#
loop_
_entity_poly.entity_id
_entity_poly.type
_entity_poly.pdbx_seq_one_letter_code
_entity_poly.pdbx_strand_id
1 'polypeptide(L)'
;MKYSIITIAILMLLGGCDQPTVENKVKNTPHVVKQTYLPPPPKKKIKLKEVDDTNFDTAYMYPKDKKKNEKIEIAEQMASTTSNTMDKEECIAMITQEKFEKYAAMFGSEAASIKRCKMLKATR
;
A
#
# COMPACT_ATOMS: atom_id res chain seq x y z
N MET A 1 -39.35 37.16 -18.96
CA MET A 1 -39.65 36.11 -17.95
C MET A 1 -38.61 34.99 -17.85
N LYS A 2 -37.65 34.83 -18.79
CA LYS A 2 -36.64 33.75 -18.70
C LYS A 2 -35.46 34.07 -17.79
N TYR A 3 -35.17 35.34 -17.55
CA TYR A 3 -34.04 35.79 -16.73
C TYR A 3 -34.34 35.86 -15.23
N SER A 4 -35.61 35.90 -14.81
CA SER A 4 -35.98 35.89 -13.38
C SER A 4 -35.71 34.55 -12.68
N ILE A 5 -35.76 33.44 -13.42
CA ILE A 5 -35.51 32.11 -12.83
C ILE A 5 -34.00 31.93 -12.60
N ILE A 6 -33.18 32.47 -13.49
CA ILE A 6 -31.72 32.39 -13.42
C ILE A 6 -31.18 33.25 -12.25
N THR A 7 -31.78 34.42 -12.00
CA THR A 7 -31.37 35.27 -10.86
C THR A 7 -31.73 34.67 -9.50
N ILE A 8 -32.87 33.97 -9.39
CA ILE A 8 -33.28 33.30 -8.14
C ILE A 8 -32.36 32.09 -7.83
N ALA A 9 -31.95 31.34 -8.86
CA ALA A 9 -31.04 30.20 -8.69
C ALA A 9 -29.65 30.64 -8.20
N ILE A 10 -29.14 31.77 -8.71
CA ILE A 10 -27.84 32.32 -8.28
C ILE A 10 -27.91 32.83 -6.84
N LEU A 11 -29.02 33.46 -6.43
CA LEU A 11 -29.18 33.97 -5.06
C LEU A 11 -29.21 32.85 -4.00
N MET A 12 -29.77 31.68 -4.34
CA MET A 12 -29.81 30.50 -3.46
C MET A 12 -28.43 29.84 -3.27
N LEU A 13 -27.51 29.98 -4.23
CA LEU A 13 -26.15 29.43 -4.17
C LEU A 13 -25.19 30.25 -3.29
N LEU A 14 -25.50 31.53 -3.04
CA LEU A 14 -24.65 32.44 -2.25
C LEU A 14 -25.04 32.51 -0.76
N GLY A 15 -26.21 32.00 -0.37
CA GLY A 15 -26.73 32.12 1.00
C GLY A 15 -26.42 30.95 1.94
N GLY A 16 -25.62 29.98 1.51
CA GLY A 16 -25.50 28.67 2.18
C GLY A 16 -24.10 28.31 2.69
N CYS A 17 -23.41 29.19 3.40
CA CYS A 17 -22.20 28.82 4.15
C CYS A 17 -22.13 29.59 5.48
N ASP A 18 -23.00 29.24 6.42
CA ASP A 18 -22.72 29.49 7.83
C ASP A 18 -22.37 28.14 8.47
N GLN A 19 -21.08 27.82 8.41
CA GLN A 19 -20.55 26.62 9.04
C GLN A 19 -20.23 26.98 10.50
N PRO A 20 -20.85 26.32 11.50
CA PRO A 20 -20.58 26.64 12.89
C PRO A 20 -19.09 26.42 13.16
N THR A 21 -18.41 27.47 13.59
CA THR A 21 -17.00 27.39 13.98
C THR A 21 -16.92 26.55 15.24
N VAL A 22 -16.48 25.30 15.11
CA VAL A 22 -16.15 24.45 16.25
C VAL A 22 -14.89 25.03 16.89
N GLU A 23 -15.02 25.59 18.10
CA GLU A 23 -13.84 25.89 18.91
C GLU A 23 -13.05 24.61 19.14
N ASN A 24 -11.86 24.54 18.53
CA ASN A 24 -10.92 23.44 18.70
C ASN A 24 -10.35 23.50 20.12
N LYS A 25 -11.10 23.00 21.11
CA LYS A 25 -10.59 22.87 22.47
C LYS A 25 -9.57 21.76 22.53
N VAL A 26 -8.38 22.16 22.96
CA VAL A 26 -7.25 21.32 23.39
C VAL A 26 -6.52 20.61 22.24
N LYS A 27 -5.57 21.33 21.64
CA LYS A 27 -4.38 20.69 21.08
C LYS A 27 -3.61 20.04 22.23
N ASN A 28 -3.87 18.77 22.51
CA ASN A 28 -2.94 17.94 23.26
C ASN A 28 -1.71 17.70 22.37
N THR A 29 -0.83 18.69 22.30
CA THR A 29 0.50 18.48 21.71
C THR A 29 1.20 17.44 22.57
N PRO A 30 1.66 16.30 22.00
CA PRO A 30 2.44 15.35 22.76
C PRO A 30 3.66 16.08 23.30
N HIS A 31 3.86 16.04 24.62
CA HIS A 31 5.08 16.54 25.23
C HIS A 31 6.23 15.69 24.72
N VAL A 32 6.97 16.23 23.74
CA VAL A 32 8.23 15.63 23.29
C VAL A 32 9.22 15.82 24.43
N VAL A 33 9.42 14.77 25.23
CA VAL A 33 10.48 14.72 26.23
C VAL A 33 11.80 14.68 25.47
N LYS A 34 12.45 15.83 25.34
CA LYS A 34 13.82 15.90 24.83
C LYS A 34 14.70 15.22 25.87
N GLN A 35 15.25 14.06 25.54
CA GLN A 35 16.26 13.42 26.37
C GLN A 35 17.56 14.25 26.24
N THR A 36 17.73 15.20 27.16
CA THR A 36 18.78 16.23 27.08
C THR A 36 20.14 15.73 27.55
N TYR A 37 20.23 14.55 28.17
CA TYR A 37 21.47 14.07 28.75
C TYR A 37 21.93 12.75 28.12
N LEU A 38 23.18 12.77 27.66
CA LEU A 38 23.90 11.54 27.38
C LEU A 38 24.07 10.78 28.70
N PRO A 39 23.92 9.43 28.70
CA PRO A 39 24.20 8.66 29.90
C PRO A 39 25.64 8.89 30.35
N PRO A 40 25.91 8.93 31.67
CA PRO A 40 27.26 9.10 32.17
C PRO A 40 28.16 7.96 31.67
N PRO A 41 29.45 8.23 31.41
CA PRO A 41 30.37 7.22 30.94
C PRO A 41 30.50 6.07 31.96
N PRO A 42 30.76 4.84 31.49
CA PRO A 42 30.91 3.69 32.37
C PRO A 42 32.05 3.90 33.37
N LYS A 43 31.75 3.76 34.67
CA LYS A 43 32.73 3.93 35.75
C LYS A 43 33.78 2.81 35.80
N LYS A 44 33.49 1.66 35.20
CA LYS A 44 34.34 0.48 35.23
C LYS A 44 35.26 0.47 34.00
N LYS A 45 36.56 0.32 34.23
CA LYS A 45 37.55 0.04 33.18
C LYS A 45 37.46 -1.43 32.80
N ILE A 46 36.50 -1.79 31.96
CA ILE A 46 36.33 -3.16 31.46
C ILE A 46 37.11 -3.26 30.15
N LYS A 47 37.96 -4.29 30.02
CA LYS A 47 38.57 -4.62 28.73
C LYS A 47 37.48 -5.15 27.80
N LEU A 48 37.45 -4.68 26.56
CA LEU A 48 36.56 -5.23 25.56
C LEU A 48 36.87 -6.73 25.44
N LYS A 49 35.87 -7.57 25.69
CA LYS A 49 35.96 -9.00 25.42
C LYS A 49 35.59 -9.21 23.97
N GLU A 50 36.38 -10.00 23.27
CA GLU A 50 35.99 -10.54 21.98
C GLU A 50 34.81 -11.49 22.22
N VAL A 51 33.71 -11.25 21.52
CA VAL A 51 32.50 -12.07 21.59
C VAL A 51 32.28 -12.59 20.18
N ASP A 52 32.46 -13.89 20.00
CA ASP A 52 32.16 -14.55 18.74
C ASP A 52 30.64 -14.66 18.59
N ASP A 53 30.10 -13.99 17.58
CA ASP A 53 28.70 -14.14 17.20
C ASP A 53 28.54 -15.42 16.37
N THR A 54 28.32 -16.54 17.04
CA THR A 54 28.02 -17.83 16.41
C THR A 54 26.52 -17.99 16.10
N ASN A 55 25.70 -16.95 16.28
CA ASN A 55 24.25 -17.01 16.05
C ASN A 55 23.87 -16.75 14.59
N PHE A 56 24.85 -16.72 13.69
CA PHE A 56 24.60 -16.58 12.26
C PHE A 56 24.43 -17.94 11.60
N ASP A 57 23.19 -18.28 11.25
CA ASP A 57 22.88 -19.42 10.38
C ASP A 57 22.38 -18.94 9.02
N THR A 58 23.19 -19.16 7.97
CA THR A 58 22.84 -18.85 6.59
C THR A 58 21.61 -19.59 6.08
N ALA A 59 21.37 -20.82 6.55
CA ALA A 59 20.22 -21.63 6.16
C ALA A 59 18.93 -21.13 6.82
N TYR A 60 19.03 -20.57 8.03
CA TYR A 60 17.93 -19.84 8.67
C TYR A 60 17.65 -18.50 7.97
N MET A 61 18.70 -17.75 7.63
CA MET A 61 18.56 -16.43 7.01
C MET A 61 18.06 -16.50 5.56
N TYR A 62 18.51 -17.52 4.83
CA TYR A 62 18.18 -17.76 3.42
C TYR A 62 17.82 -19.23 3.21
N PRO A 63 16.62 -19.65 3.64
CA PRO A 63 16.17 -21.02 3.42
C PRO A 63 16.13 -21.30 1.93
N LYS A 64 16.82 -22.37 1.52
CA LYS A 64 16.78 -22.84 0.14
C LYS A 64 15.53 -23.66 -0.03
N ASP A 65 14.57 -23.14 -0.79
CA ASP A 65 13.47 -23.96 -1.28
C ASP A 65 14.06 -25.08 -2.14
N LYS A 66 13.70 -26.33 -1.82
CA LYS A 66 13.90 -27.43 -2.75
C LYS A 66 12.95 -27.17 -3.92
N LYS A 67 13.44 -26.52 -4.97
CA LYS A 67 12.73 -26.49 -6.25
C LYS A 67 12.41 -27.94 -6.61
N LYS A 68 11.12 -28.25 -6.63
CA LYS A 68 10.60 -29.47 -7.24
C LYS A 68 11.19 -29.48 -8.65
N ASN A 69 11.97 -30.49 -8.99
CA ASN A 69 12.46 -30.65 -10.36
C ASN A 69 11.22 -30.61 -11.25
N GLU A 70 11.04 -29.54 -12.01
CA GLU A 70 10.05 -29.50 -13.07
C GLU A 70 10.42 -30.66 -13.98
N LYS A 71 9.51 -31.64 -14.04
CA LYS A 71 9.55 -32.66 -15.08
C LYS A 71 9.58 -31.86 -16.37
N ILE A 72 10.70 -31.94 -17.10
CA ILE A 72 10.79 -31.46 -18.48
C ILE A 72 9.86 -32.39 -19.27
N GLU A 73 8.56 -32.08 -19.26
CA GLU A 73 7.64 -32.61 -20.25
C GLU A 73 7.82 -31.75 -21.49
N ILE A 74 8.47 -32.40 -22.44
CA ILE A 74 8.43 -32.16 -23.87
C ILE A 74 7.07 -31.57 -24.25
N ALA A 75 7.12 -30.49 -25.01
CA ALA A 75 5.98 -29.75 -25.52
C ALA A 75 4.87 -30.64 -26.10
N GLU A 76 3.82 -30.89 -25.32
CA GLU A 76 2.46 -31.17 -25.81
C GLU A 76 1.49 -31.31 -24.63
N GLN A 77 1.14 -30.18 -23.99
CA GLN A 77 -0.23 -29.91 -23.51
C GLN A 77 -0.26 -28.52 -22.84
N MET A 78 -0.41 -27.52 -23.70
CA MET A 78 -1.18 -26.33 -23.35
C MET A 78 -2.62 -26.77 -23.01
N ALA A 79 -2.88 -27.15 -21.76
CA ALA A 79 -4.24 -27.44 -21.30
C ALA A 79 -4.38 -27.37 -19.78
N SER A 80 -4.02 -26.22 -19.18
CA SER A 80 -4.82 -25.66 -18.09
C SER A 80 -4.63 -24.14 -18.02
N THR A 81 -4.71 -23.50 -19.17
CA THR A 81 -5.25 -22.15 -19.24
C THR A 81 -6.74 -22.26 -18.95
N THR A 82 -7.09 -22.28 -17.66
CA THR A 82 -8.40 -21.74 -17.29
C THR A 82 -8.39 -20.33 -17.85
N SER A 83 -9.17 -20.13 -18.92
CA SER A 83 -9.47 -18.83 -19.50
C SER A 83 -10.14 -17.98 -18.43
N ASN A 84 -9.32 -17.41 -17.54
CA ASN A 84 -9.62 -16.21 -16.78
C ASN A 84 -8.90 -15.07 -17.51
N THR A 85 -9.29 -14.86 -18.77
CA THR A 85 -9.12 -13.59 -19.46
C THR A 85 -10.01 -12.59 -18.75
N MET A 86 -9.51 -12.06 -17.63
CA MET A 86 -10.13 -10.92 -16.96
C MET A 86 -9.85 -9.70 -17.82
N ASP A 87 -10.91 -9.13 -18.37
CA ASP A 87 -10.84 -7.92 -19.17
C ASP A 87 -10.67 -6.67 -18.29
N LYS A 88 -10.26 -5.58 -18.92
CA LYS A 88 -9.98 -4.30 -18.24
C LYS A 88 -11.22 -3.80 -17.49
N GLU A 89 -12.40 -3.94 -18.10
CA GLU A 89 -13.68 -3.55 -17.52
C GLU A 89 -14.01 -4.36 -16.26
N GLU A 90 -13.71 -5.66 -16.26
CA GLU A 90 -13.96 -6.55 -15.13
C GLU A 90 -13.04 -6.23 -13.94
N CYS A 91 -11.78 -5.89 -14.23
CA CYS A 91 -10.81 -5.44 -13.24
C CYS A 91 -11.20 -4.07 -12.65
N ILE A 92 -11.64 -3.12 -13.48
CA ILE A 92 -12.13 -1.80 -13.04
C ILE A 92 -13.39 -1.93 -12.20
N ALA A 93 -14.35 -2.79 -12.56
CA ALA A 93 -15.55 -3.04 -11.77
C ALA A 93 -15.22 -3.56 -10.35
N MET A 94 -14.09 -4.25 -10.20
CA MET A 94 -13.73 -4.92 -8.95
C MET A 94 -12.96 -4.03 -7.95
N ILE A 95 -12.22 -3.03 -8.42
CA ILE A 95 -11.39 -2.14 -7.59
C ILE A 95 -11.62 -0.64 -7.79
N THR A 96 -12.38 -0.22 -8.80
CA THR A 96 -12.59 1.15 -9.32
C THR A 96 -11.51 1.65 -10.30
N GLN A 97 -11.91 2.59 -11.17
CA GLN A 97 -11.06 3.12 -12.24
C GLN A 97 -9.83 3.86 -11.70
N GLU A 98 -9.98 4.67 -10.66
CA GLU A 98 -8.86 5.36 -10.02
C GLU A 98 -7.80 4.39 -9.48
N LYS A 99 -8.22 3.25 -8.91
CA LYS A 99 -7.26 2.24 -8.42
C LYS A 99 -6.59 1.50 -9.55
N PHE A 100 -7.31 1.22 -10.64
CA PHE A 100 -6.73 0.60 -11.82
C PHE A 100 -5.65 1.49 -12.44
N GLU A 101 -5.94 2.78 -12.62
CA GLU A 101 -4.99 3.77 -13.16
C GLU A 101 -3.77 3.92 -12.23
N LYS A 102 -3.98 3.93 -10.92
CA LYS A 102 -2.87 3.95 -9.95
C LYS A 102 -1.98 2.71 -10.05
N TYR A 103 -2.56 1.53 -10.24
CA TYR A 103 -1.78 0.32 -10.49
C TYR A 103 -1.08 0.35 -11.84
N ALA A 104 -1.71 0.90 -12.88
CA ALA A 104 -1.08 1.02 -14.20
C ALA A 104 0.12 1.96 -14.15
N ALA A 105 0.01 3.08 -13.44
CA ALA A 105 1.12 4.00 -13.19
C ALA A 105 2.23 3.37 -12.33
N MET A 106 1.88 2.57 -11.33
CA MET A 106 2.84 1.94 -10.43
C MET A 106 3.59 0.76 -11.06
N PHE A 107 2.94 -0.01 -11.94
CA PHE A 107 3.52 -1.17 -12.60
C PHE A 107 3.91 -0.93 -14.06
N GLY A 108 3.72 0.29 -14.57
CA GLY A 108 4.14 0.74 -15.90
C GLY A 108 3.42 0.06 -17.07
N SER A 109 2.39 -0.75 -16.81
CA SER A 109 1.63 -1.43 -17.87
C SER A 109 0.23 -1.83 -17.40
N GLU A 110 -0.75 -1.73 -18.31
CA GLU A 110 -2.12 -2.17 -18.05
C GLU A 110 -2.21 -3.68 -17.80
N ALA A 111 -1.38 -4.47 -18.50
CA ALA A 111 -1.30 -5.92 -18.33
C ALA A 111 -0.85 -6.33 -16.90
N ALA A 112 0.05 -5.57 -16.27
CA ALA A 112 0.46 -5.83 -14.90
C ALA A 112 -0.64 -5.51 -13.88
N SER A 113 -1.43 -4.46 -14.11
CA SER A 113 -2.61 -4.13 -13.31
C SER A 113 -3.67 -5.22 -13.38
N ILE A 114 -3.93 -5.75 -14.59
CA ILE A 114 -4.84 -6.88 -14.80
C ILE A 114 -4.33 -8.12 -14.05
N LYS A 115 -3.01 -8.39 -14.06
CA LYS A 115 -2.41 -9.48 -13.28
C LYS A 115 -2.63 -9.32 -11.77
N ARG A 116 -2.56 -8.09 -11.26
CA ARG A 116 -2.84 -7.80 -9.84
C ARG A 116 -4.32 -7.98 -9.50
N CYS A 117 -5.23 -7.57 -10.39
CA CYS A 117 -6.66 -7.87 -10.26
C CYS A 117 -6.93 -9.37 -10.22
N LYS A 118 -6.28 -10.16 -11.08
CA LYS A 118 -6.42 -11.63 -11.05
C LYS A 118 -5.98 -12.23 -9.71
N MET A 119 -4.87 -11.74 -9.15
CA MET A 119 -4.44 -12.15 -7.80
C MET A 119 -5.44 -11.73 -6.72
N LEU A 120 -5.97 -10.51 -6.78
CA LEU A 120 -6.97 -10.02 -5.83
C LEU A 120 -8.26 -10.83 -5.91
N LYS A 121 -8.71 -11.22 -7.11
CA LYS A 121 -9.89 -12.10 -7.32
C LYS A 121 -9.66 -13.50 -6.76
N ALA A 122 -8.44 -14.03 -6.86
CA ALA A 122 -8.11 -15.36 -6.31
C ALA A 122 -7.93 -15.36 -4.78
N THR A 123 -7.75 -14.20 -4.15
CA THR A 123 -7.54 -14.06 -2.69
C THR A 123 -8.82 -13.63 -1.96
N ARG A 124 -9.86 -13.24 -2.69
CA ARG A 124 -11.16 -12.81 -2.17
C ARG A 124 -12.13 -13.99 -2.13
#